data_AF-J3ARE7-F1
#
_entry.id   AF-J3ARE7-F1
#
_cell.length_a   1.000
_cell.length_b   1.000
_cell.length_c   1.000
_cell.angle_alpha   90.00
_cell.angle_beta   90.00
_cell.angle_gamma   90.00
#
_symmetry.space_group_name_H-M   'P 1'
#
loop_
_entity.id
_entity.type
_entity.pdbx_description
1 polymer ?
#
loop_
_entity_poly.entity_id
_entity_poly.type
_entity_poly.pdbx_seq_one_letter_code
_entity_poly.pdbx_strand_id
1 'polypeptide(L)'
;MRLSDFDFHLPDEAIALRPAEPRDSARLLVVRPGEALDDHVVRELPDFLRPGDALVFNDTRVIPARLMGLRAGRGTGGGDGSP
;
A
#
# COMPACT_ATOMS: atom_id res chain seq x y z
N MET A 1 23.13 9.01 -1.75
CA MET A 1 22.34 8.20 -0.80
C MET A 1 22.34 6.77 -1.29
N ARG A 2 22.72 5.81 -0.44
CA ARG A 2 22.75 4.38 -0.81
C ARG A 2 21.51 3.70 -0.23
N LEU A 3 21.01 2.67 -0.90
CA LEU A 3 19.85 1.91 -0.42
C LEU A 3 20.11 1.31 0.97
N SER A 4 21.34 0.88 1.23
CA SER A 4 21.80 0.35 2.51
C SER A 4 21.63 1.31 3.69
N ASP A 5 21.55 2.62 3.44
CA ASP A 5 21.38 3.62 4.50
C ASP A 5 19.99 3.54 5.15
N PHE A 6 19.08 2.73 4.58
CA PHE A 6 17.71 2.51 5.04
C PHE A 6 17.40 1.04 5.37
N ASP A 7 18.42 0.18 5.36
CA ASP A 7 18.24 -1.24 5.68
C ASP A 7 18.15 -1.45 7.19
N PHE A 8 17.24 -2.34 7.62
CA PHE A 8 17.05 -2.69 9.03
C PHE A 8 16.58 -4.13 9.16
N HIS A 9 16.90 -4.76 10.29
CA HIS A 9 16.41 -6.10 10.60
C HIS A 9 14.92 -6.03 10.93
N LEU A 10 14.09 -6.68 10.11
CA LEU A 10 12.65 -6.84 10.33
C LEU A 10 12.33 -8.34 10.46
N PRO A 11 11.98 -8.84 11.66
CA PRO A 11 11.52 -10.22 11.83
C PRO A 11 10.24 -10.48 11.02
N ASP A 12 10.13 -11.66 10.41
CA ASP A 12 8.97 -12.02 9.59
C ASP A 12 7.66 -11.99 10.38
N GLU A 13 7.68 -12.37 11.67
CA GLU A 13 6.50 -12.31 12.54
C GLU A 13 5.99 -10.89 12.81
N ALA A 14 6.82 -9.86 12.61
CA ALA A 14 6.43 -8.47 12.77
C ALA A 14 5.65 -7.92 11.57
N ILE A 15 5.57 -8.68 10.46
CA ILE A 15 4.82 -8.30 9.27
C ILE A 15 3.37 -8.76 9.43
N ALA A 16 2.47 -7.79 9.63
CA ALA A 16 1.05 -8.08 9.77
C ALA A 16 0.46 -8.64 8.47
N LEU A 17 -0.07 -9.87 8.54
CA LEU A 17 -0.77 -10.53 7.42
C LEU A 17 -2.27 -10.21 7.37
N ARG A 18 -2.82 -9.69 8.47
CA ARG A 18 -4.22 -9.29 8.62
C ARG A 18 -4.28 -7.99 9.41
N PRO A 19 -5.28 -7.14 9.15
CA PRO A 19 -5.47 -5.93 9.95
C PRO A 19 -5.83 -6.28 11.40
N ALA A 20 -5.56 -5.36 12.32
CA ALA A 20 -6.11 -5.42 13.68
C ALA A 20 -7.64 -5.27 13.64
N GLU A 21 -8.35 -5.93 14.56
CA GLU A 21 -9.80 -5.85 14.69
C GLU A 21 -10.18 -5.53 16.15
N PRO A 22 -10.84 -4.39 16.42
CA PRO A 22 -11.26 -3.33 15.48
C PRO A 22 -10.06 -2.57 14.88
N ARG A 23 -10.25 -1.94 13.72
CA ARG A 23 -9.16 -1.31 12.94
C ARG A 23 -8.37 -0.24 13.72
N ASP A 24 -9.05 0.49 14.59
CA ASP A 24 -8.48 1.55 15.42
C ASP A 24 -7.74 1.03 16.67
N SER A 25 -7.72 -0.29 16.90
CA SER A 25 -6.90 -0.93 17.94
C SER A 25 -5.44 -1.16 17.55
N ALA A 26 -5.07 -0.88 16.30
CA ALA A 26 -3.69 -0.94 15.85
C ALA A 26 -2.80 0.01 16.67
N ARG A 27 -1.53 -0.37 16.87
CA ARG A 27 -0.53 0.48 17.53
C ARG A 27 -0.23 1.73 16.70
N LEU A 28 0.00 2.84 17.39
CA LEU A 28 0.41 4.13 16.86
C LEU A 28 1.73 4.52 17.56
N LEU A 29 2.83 4.60 16.81
CA LEU A 29 4.10 5.09 17.35
C LEU A 29 4.21 6.60 17.09
N VAL A 30 4.30 7.39 18.16
CA VAL A 30 4.51 8.83 18.07
C VAL A 30 6.00 9.12 18.17
N VAL A 31 6.52 9.83 17.16
CA VAL A 31 7.94 10.18 17.05
C VAL A 31 8.07 11.69 16.96
N ARG A 32 8.80 12.28 17.92
CA ARG A 32 9.14 13.71 17.92
C ARG A 32 10.66 13.87 17.95
N PRO A 33 11.25 14.76 17.13
CA PRO A 33 12.70 14.93 17.10
C PRO A 33 13.28 15.28 18.46
N GLY A 34 14.23 14.48 18.94
CA GLY A 34 14.90 14.70 20.23
C GLY A 34 14.11 14.23 21.45
N GLU A 35 12.92 13.63 21.26
CA GLU A 35 12.13 13.04 22.33
C GLU A 35 12.21 11.51 22.30
N ALA A 36 11.79 10.89 23.41
CA ALA A 36 11.62 9.45 23.46
C ALA A 36 10.48 9.00 22.53
N LEU A 37 10.55 7.75 22.09
CA LEU A 37 9.45 7.10 21.38
C LEU A 37 8.27 6.89 22.32
N ASP A 38 7.06 7.12 21.82
CA ASP A 38 5.83 7.04 22.61
C ASP A 38 4.81 6.11 21.94
N ASP A 39 4.37 5.09 22.69
CA ASP A 39 3.51 4.00 22.21
C ASP A 39 2.04 4.27 22.55
N HIS A 40 1.21 4.32 21.52
CA HIS A 40 -0.23 4.61 21.60
C HIS A 40 -1.06 3.61 20.80
N VAL A 41 -2.37 3.81 20.77
CA VAL A 41 -3.27 3.16 19.80
C VAL A 41 -3.90 4.17 18.84
N VAL A 42 -4.22 3.75 17.62
CA VAL A 42 -4.77 4.64 16.58
C VAL A 42 -6.05 5.36 17.03
N ARG A 43 -6.84 4.75 17.92
CA ARG A 43 -8.02 5.40 18.52
C ARG A 43 -7.70 6.71 19.26
N GLU A 44 -6.49 6.86 19.78
CA GLU A 44 -6.02 8.06 20.50
C GLU A 44 -5.49 9.14 19.55
N LEU A 45 -5.44 8.88 18.22
CA LEU A 45 -4.99 9.87 17.24
C LEU A 45 -5.64 11.27 17.41
N PRO A 46 -6.95 11.40 17.70
CA PRO A 46 -7.57 12.71 17.90
C PRO A 46 -6.92 13.55 19.01
N ASP A 47 -6.34 12.94 20.03
CA ASP A 47 -5.72 13.64 21.17
C ASP A 47 -4.42 14.37 20.77
N PHE A 48 -3.84 14.03 19.61
CA PHE A 48 -2.64 14.66 19.06
C PHE A 48 -2.93 15.81 18.10
N LEU A 49 -4.20 16.03 17.76
CA LEU A 49 -4.61 17.05 16.80
C LEU A 49 -5.10 18.31 17.50
N ARG A 50 -4.90 19.45 16.87
CA ARG A 50 -5.36 20.75 17.34
C ARG A 50 -6.48 21.27 16.45
N PRO A 51 -7.38 22.12 16.98
CA PRO A 51 -8.34 22.84 16.14
C PRO A 51 -7.61 23.60 15.03
N GLY A 52 -8.00 23.35 13.79
CA GLY A 52 -7.39 23.95 12.59
C GLY A 52 -6.42 23.02 11.84
N ASP A 53 -6.05 21.88 12.41
CA ASP A 53 -5.24 20.87 11.70
C ASP A 53 -6.04 20.23 10.56
N ALA A 54 -5.36 19.91 9.46
CA ALA A 54 -5.93 19.24 8.31
C ALA A 54 -5.44 17.79 8.20
N LEU A 55 -6.37 16.84 8.26
CA LEU A 55 -6.08 15.43 7.92
C LEU A 55 -6.32 15.22 6.42
N VAL A 56 -5.24 14.99 5.68
CA VAL A 56 -5.31 14.72 4.24
C VAL A 56 -5.32 13.21 4.02
N PHE A 57 -6.45 12.70 3.55
CA PHE A 57 -6.61 11.29 3.22
C PHE A 57 -6.41 11.07 1.73
N ASN A 58 -5.78 9.96 1.37
CA ASN A 58 -5.70 9.52 -0.01
C ASN A 58 -6.91 8.65 -0.36
N ASP A 59 -7.76 9.14 -1.26
CA ASP A 59 -8.83 8.37 -1.87
C ASP A 59 -8.39 7.90 -3.27
N THR A 60 -7.98 6.64 -3.39
CA THR A 60 -7.54 6.06 -4.66
C THR A 60 -8.73 5.69 -5.54
N ARG A 61 -8.81 6.25 -6.74
CA ARG A 61 -9.82 5.90 -7.75
C ARG A 61 -9.16 5.25 -8.96
N VAL A 62 -9.64 4.08 -9.37
CA VAL A 62 -9.22 3.45 -10.63
C VAL A 62 -9.85 4.20 -11.79
N ILE A 63 -9.05 4.56 -12.79
CA ILE A 63 -9.56 5.10 -14.06
C ILE A 63 -9.98 3.90 -14.91
N PRO A 64 -11.27 3.75 -15.25
CA PRO A 64 -11.71 2.67 -16.12
C PRO A 64 -11.20 2.94 -17.54
N ALA A 65 -10.25 2.14 -17.99
CA ALA A 65 -9.77 2.14 -19.37
C ALA A 65 -9.98 0.75 -19.98
N ARG A 66 -10.67 0.68 -21.11
CA ARG A 66 -10.85 -0.54 -21.88
C ARG A 66 -10.31 -0.31 -23.28
N LEU A 67 -9.28 -1.08 -23.66
CA LEU A 67 -8.77 -1.12 -25.02
C LEU A 67 -9.34 -2.35 -25.73
N MET A 68 -9.91 -2.14 -26.92
CA MET A 68 -10.31 -3.23 -27.80
C MET A 68 -9.17 -3.50 -28.79
N GLY A 69 -8.57 -4.68 -28.71
CA GLY A 69 -7.54 -5.13 -29.65
C GLY A 69 -8.12 -6.14 -30.62
N LEU A 70 -7.90 -5.92 -31.92
CA LEU A 70 -8.09 -6.96 -32.93
C LEU A 70 -6.75 -7.69 -33.09
N ARG A 71 -6.77 -9.02 -32.97
CA ARG A 71 -5.61 -9.85 -33.31
C ARG A 71 -5.48 -9.85 -34.83
N ALA A 72 -4.46 -9.18 -35.36
CA ALA A 72 -4.09 -9.33 -36.77
C ALA A 72 -3.80 -10.82 -37.02
N GLY A 73 -4.61 -11.45 -37.89
CA GLY A 73 -4.46 -12.87 -38.20
C GLY A 73 -3.05 -13.15 -38.70
N ARG A 74 -2.40 -14.19 -38.15
CA ARG A 74 -1.26 -14.78 -38.86
C ARG A 74 -1.82 -15.23 -40.21
N GLY A 75 -1.24 -14.73 -41.28
CA GLY A 75 -1.57 -15.16 -42.63
C GLY A 75 -1.62 -16.68 -42.67
N THR A 76 -2.74 -17.19 -43.17
CA THR A 76 -2.99 -18.59 -43.46
C THR A 76 -1.88 -19.11 -44.38
N GLY A 77 -0.86 -19.75 -43.80
CA GLY A 77 -0.13 -20.81 -44.49
C GLY A 77 -1.03 -22.04 -44.46
N GLY A 78 -1.92 -22.13 -45.44
CA GLY A 78 -2.79 -23.29 -45.64
C GLY A 78 -1.95 -24.51 -45.99
N GLY A 79 -1.53 -25.25 -44.97
CA GLY A 79 -1.28 -26.67 -45.10
C GLY A 79 -2.59 -27.40 -44.84
N ASP A 80 -3.40 -27.56 -45.88
CA ASP A 80 -4.49 -28.53 -45.85
C ASP A 80 -3.99 -29.76 -46.59
N GLY A 81 -3.57 -30.74 -45.80
CA GLY A 81 -3.36 -32.09 -46.28
C GLY A 81 -4.70 -32.82 -46.26
N SER A 82 -5.03 -33.47 -47.36
CA SER A 82 -5.62 -34.83 -47.43
C SER A 82 -5.91 -35.20 -48.88
N PRO A 83 -6.02 -36.50 -49.24
CA PRO A 83 -5.84 -37.70 -48.42
C PRO A 83 -4.57 -38.51 -48.74
#